data_AF-A0A374C880-F1
#
_entry.id   AF-A0A374C880-F1
#
_cell.length_a   1.000
_cell.length_b   1.000
_cell.length_c   1.000
_cell.angle_alpha   90.00
_cell.angle_beta   90.00
_cell.angle_gamma   90.00
#
_symmetry.space_group_name_H-M   'P 1'
#
loop_
_entity.id
_entity.type
_entity.pdbx_description
1 polymer ?
#
loop_
_entity_poly.entity_id
_entity_poly.type
_entity_poly.pdbx_seq_one_letter_code
_entity_poly.pdbx_strand_id
1 'polypeptide(L)'
;EVADSRCLSKEEMEKYEESQRQVDNYNLGMYSAWLEGNEKGIKQGIEQGELAKSLDVAKNLLALGMPVSQIMQVTGLSKEQISSLQAKK
;
A
#
# COMPACT_ATOMS: atom_id res chain seq x y z
N GLU A 1 9.84 45.08 23.98
CA GLU A 1 9.82 45.74 22.66
C GLU A 1 9.65 44.63 21.63
N VAL A 2 8.51 44.56 20.95
CA VAL A 2 8.31 43.56 19.89
C VAL A 2 8.99 44.16 18.68
N ALA A 3 10.15 43.61 18.29
CA ALA A 3 10.87 44.07 17.11
C ALA A 3 9.91 44.05 15.91
N ASP A 4 9.71 45.22 15.29
CA ASP A 4 8.85 45.37 14.13
C ASP A 4 9.41 44.47 13.01
N SER A 5 8.63 43.47 12.60
CA SER A 5 9.00 42.50 11.58
C SER A 5 9.30 43.14 10.22
N ARG A 6 9.09 44.46 10.10
CA ARG A 6 9.41 45.30 8.94
C ARG A 6 10.87 45.75 8.86
N CYS A 7 11.72 45.41 9.83
CA CYS A 7 13.13 45.82 9.88
C CYS A 7 14.15 44.73 9.52
N LEU A 8 13.72 43.62 8.90
CA LEU A 8 14.67 42.63 8.37
C LEU A 8 15.35 43.18 7.12
N SER A 9 16.67 43.09 7.08
CA SER A 9 17.43 43.31 5.85
C SER A 9 17.01 42.28 4.79
N LYS A 10 17.24 42.60 3.51
CA LYS A 10 16.95 41.70 2.40
C LYS A 10 17.59 40.32 2.60
N GLU A 11 18.81 40.27 3.11
CA GLU A 11 19.54 39.02 3.38
C GLU A 11 18.86 38.19 4.50
N GLU A 12 18.35 38.84 5.54
CA GLU A 12 17.65 38.14 6.63
C GLU A 12 16.28 37.61 6.19
N MET A 13 15.56 38.34 5.33
CA MET A 13 14.33 37.83 4.70
C MET A 13 14.61 36.65 3.78
N GLU A 14 15.64 36.71 2.95
CA GLU A 14 16.01 35.59 2.07
C GLU A 14 16.36 34.33 2.87
N LYS A 15 17.13 34.46 3.96
CA LYS A 15 17.42 33.33 4.87
C LYS A 15 16.16 32.78 5.54
N TYR A 16 15.24 33.66 5.94
CA TYR A 16 13.96 33.25 6.52
C TYR A 16 13.11 32.47 5.50
N GLU A 17 12.92 33.00 4.30
CA GLU A 17 12.19 32.35 3.22
C GLU A 17 12.82 31.00 2.81
N GLU A 18 14.15 30.93 2.75
CA GLU A 18 14.86 29.68 2.48
C GLU A 18 14.60 28.65 3.57
N SER A 19 14.64 29.04 4.84
CA SER A 19 14.33 28.14 5.96
C SER A 19 12.90 27.62 5.90
N GLN A 20 11.93 28.47 5.56
CA GLN A 20 10.54 28.07 5.36
C GLN A 20 10.42 27.08 4.20
N ARG A 21 11.08 27.36 3.07
CA ARG A 21 11.09 26.48 1.90
C ARG A 21 11.68 25.11 2.22
N GLN A 22 12.71 25.03 3.06
CA GLN A 22 13.30 23.76 3.48
C GLN A 22 12.31 22.94 4.33
N VAL A 23 11.62 23.59 5.27
CA VAL A 23 10.57 22.97 6.09
C VAL A 23 9.41 22.48 5.22
N ASP A 24 8.94 23.31 4.29
CA ASP A 24 7.86 22.96 3.38
C ASP A 24 8.24 21.77 2.49
N ASN A 25 9.43 21.81 1.90
CA ASN A 25 9.94 20.70 1.08
C ASN A 25 10.04 19.40 1.88
N TYR A 26 10.52 19.46 3.12
CA TYR A 26 10.58 18.29 3.99
C TYR A 26 9.18 17.74 4.30
N ASN A 27 8.26 18.61 4.70
CA ASN A 27 6.88 18.24 5.03
C ASN A 27 6.15 17.64 3.81
N LEU A 28 6.30 18.24 2.64
CA LEU A 28 5.73 17.74 1.39
C LEU A 28 6.33 16.38 1.01
N GLY A 29 7.64 16.20 1.19
CA GLY A 29 8.30 14.91 0.96
C GLY A 29 7.76 13.82 1.88
N MET A 30 7.62 14.11 3.17
CA MET A 30 7.07 13.17 4.16
C MET A 30 5.61 12.84 3.88
N TYR A 31 4.79 13.84 3.55
CA TYR A 31 3.39 13.62 3.21
C TYR A 31 3.22 12.78 1.95
N SER A 32 4.03 13.05 0.92
CA SER A 32 4.02 12.28 -0.34
C SER A 32 4.41 10.83 -0.10
N ALA A 33 5.47 10.58 0.69
CA ALA A 33 5.91 9.23 1.04
C ALA A 33 4.85 8.48 1.87
N TRP A 34 4.18 9.16 2.80
CA TRP A 34 3.08 8.59 3.56
C TRP A 34 1.91 8.20 2.65
N LEU A 35 1.49 9.08 1.73
CA LEU A 35 0.41 8.78 0.77
C LEU A 35 0.75 7.57 -0.09
N GLU A 36 1.93 7.56 -0.71
CA GLU A 36 2.37 6.45 -1.56
C GLU A 36 2.44 5.12 -0.78
N GLY A 37 2.96 5.17 0.46
CA GLY A 37 3.02 4.01 1.34
C GLY A 37 1.64 3.46 1.69
N ASN A 38 0.67 4.32 1.99
CA ASN A 38 -0.70 3.91 2.30
C ASN A 38 -1.39 3.31 1.07
N GLU A 39 -1.27 3.93 -0.09
CA GLU A 39 -1.87 3.42 -1.32
C GLU A 39 -1.31 2.04 -1.69
N LYS A 40 0.03 1.88 -1.66
CA LYS A 40 0.68 0.59 -1.90
C LYS A 40 0.24 -0.46 -0.87
N GLY A 41 0.19 -0.08 0.41
CA GLY A 41 -0.23 -0.98 1.49
C GLY A 41 -1.67 -1.46 1.33
N ILE A 42 -2.60 -0.57 1.00
CA ILE A 42 -4.01 -0.92 0.74
C ILE A 42 -4.10 -1.86 -0.45
N LYS A 43 -3.44 -1.54 -1.57
CA LYS A 43 -3.46 -2.37 -2.77
C LYS A 43 -2.91 -3.78 -2.50
N GLN A 44 -1.75 -3.87 -1.84
CA GLN A 44 -1.16 -5.15 -1.46
C GLN A 44 -2.08 -5.94 -0.52
N GLY A 45 -2.71 -5.27 0.45
CA GLY A 45 -3.65 -5.91 1.38
C GLY A 45 -4.88 -6.49 0.68
N ILE A 46 -5.44 -5.76 -0.30
CA ILE A 46 -6.57 -6.24 -1.10
C ILE A 46 -6.15 -7.47 -1.94
N GLU A 47 -5.04 -7.40 -2.67
CA GLU A 47 -4.55 -8.50 -3.51
C GLU A 47 -4.26 -9.76 -2.67
N GLN A 48 -3.63 -9.60 -1.51
CA GLN A 48 -3.38 -10.71 -0.58
C GLN A 48 -4.68 -11.29 -0.01
N GLY A 49 -5.65 -10.43 0.34
CA GLY A 49 -6.94 -10.84 0.86
C GLY A 49 -7.79 -11.60 -0.17
N GLU A 50 -7.82 -11.14 -1.41
CA GLU A 50 -8.49 -11.82 -2.52
C GLU A 50 -7.87 -13.19 -2.79
N LEU A 51 -6.53 -13.27 -2.84
CA LEU A 51 -5.83 -14.54 -3.02
C LEU A 51 -6.11 -15.51 -1.86
N ALA A 52 -6.02 -15.04 -0.60
CA ALA A 52 -6.29 -15.86 0.58
C ALA A 52 -7.73 -16.41 0.56
N LYS A 53 -8.71 -15.55 0.26
CA LYS A 53 -10.10 -15.95 0.12
C LYS A 53 -10.29 -16.99 -1.00
N SER A 54 -9.69 -16.79 -2.17
CA SER A 54 -9.75 -17.75 -3.27
C SER A 54 -9.14 -19.11 -2.90
N LEU A 55 -8.03 -19.12 -2.14
CA LEU A 55 -7.43 -20.35 -1.64
C LEU A 55 -8.34 -21.06 -0.63
N ASP A 56 -9.00 -20.34 0.26
CA ASP A 56 -9.92 -20.94 1.24
C ASP A 56 -11.19 -21.49 0.58
N VAL A 57 -11.74 -20.77 -0.40
CA VAL A 57 -12.83 -21.29 -1.24
C VAL A 57 -12.40 -22.56 -1.96
N ALA A 58 -11.21 -22.58 -2.57
CA ALA A 58 -10.69 -23.76 -3.26
C ALA A 58 -10.53 -24.98 -2.32
N LYS A 59 -10.04 -24.78 -1.09
CA LYS A 59 -9.96 -25.86 -0.08
C LYS A 59 -11.34 -26.45 0.23
N ASN A 60 -12.34 -25.58 0.41
CA ASN A 60 -13.71 -26.02 0.69
C ASN A 60 -14.31 -26.79 -0.49
N LEU A 61 -14.12 -26.31 -1.72
CA LEU A 61 -14.60 -26.99 -2.92
C LEU A 61 -13.91 -28.35 -3.15
N LEU A 62 -12.61 -28.43 -2.87
CA LEU A 62 -11.87 -29.70 -2.87
C LEU A 62 -12.45 -30.68 -1.84
N ALA A 63 -12.77 -30.21 -0.64
CA ALA A 63 -13.37 -31.03 0.41
C ALA A 63 -14.78 -31.54 0.02
N LEU A 64 -15.50 -30.78 -0.80
CA LEU A 64 -16.79 -31.18 -1.39
C LEU A 64 -16.64 -32.11 -2.61
N GLY A 65 -15.42 -32.48 -2.99
CA GLY A 65 -15.15 -33.40 -4.10
C GLY A 65 -15.31 -32.77 -5.49
N MET A 66 -15.31 -31.44 -5.58
CA MET A 66 -15.45 -30.75 -6.86
C MET A 66 -14.21 -30.99 -7.76
N PRO A 67 -14.38 -31.23 -9.07
CA PRO A 67 -13.26 -31.38 -10.01
C PRO A 67 -12.35 -30.15 -10.05
N VAL A 68 -11.03 -30.39 -10.12
CA VAL A 68 -10.01 -29.32 -10.18
C VAL A 68 -10.27 -28.31 -11.30
N SER A 69 -10.72 -28.76 -12.47
CA SER A 69 -11.05 -27.88 -13.59
C SER A 69 -12.17 -26.89 -13.28
N GLN A 70 -13.20 -27.30 -12.52
CA GLN A 70 -14.28 -26.42 -12.09
C GLN A 70 -13.81 -25.47 -10.98
N ILE A 71 -12.98 -25.96 -10.06
CA ILE A 71 -12.40 -25.11 -9.01
C ILE A 71 -11.57 -23.98 -9.62
N MET A 72 -10.73 -24.28 -10.62
CA MET A 72 -9.97 -23.27 -11.36
C MET A 72 -10.88 -22.19 -11.94
N GLN A 73 -12.03 -22.58 -12.53
CA GLN A 73 -12.98 -21.64 -13.11
C GLN A 73 -13.66 -20.75 -12.05
N VAL A 74 -13.99 -21.31 -10.88
CA VAL A 74 -14.69 -20.57 -9.81
C VAL A 74 -13.75 -19.63 -9.07
N THR A 75 -12.52 -20.06 -8.77
CA THR A 75 -11.60 -19.30 -7.90
C THR A 75 -10.56 -18.49 -8.66
N GLY A 76 -10.44 -18.70 -9.98
CA GLY A 76 -9.40 -18.08 -10.82
C GLY A 76 -7.98 -18.56 -10.50
N LEU A 77 -7.83 -19.63 -9.71
CA LEU A 77 -6.52 -20.17 -9.33
C LEU A 77 -5.96 -21.08 -10.41
N SER A 78 -4.63 -21.16 -10.47
CA SER A 78 -3.95 -22.11 -11.34
C SER A 78 -4.07 -23.54 -10.80
N LYS A 79 -3.84 -24.51 -11.69
CA LYS A 79 -3.82 -25.93 -11.31
C LYS A 79 -2.75 -26.22 -10.26
N GLU A 80 -1.59 -25.58 -10.38
CA GLU A 80 -0.45 -25.72 -9.46
C GLU A 80 -0.82 -25.22 -8.06
N GLN A 81 -1.47 -24.05 -7.98
CA GLN A 81 -1.96 -23.50 -6.71
C GLN A 81 -2.94 -24.46 -6.04
N ILE A 82 -3.92 -24.99 -6.77
CA ILE A 82 -4.89 -25.95 -6.23
C ILE A 82 -4.21 -27.27 -5.83
N SER A 83 -3.27 -27.77 -6.62
CA SER A 83 -2.54 -29.03 -6.32
C SER A 83 -1.70 -28.89 -5.05
N SER A 84 -1.12 -27.71 -4.81
CA SER A 84 -0.36 -27.42 -3.58
C SER A 84 -1.23 -27.47 -2.31
N LEU A 85 -2.54 -27.24 -2.42
CA LEU A 85 -3.49 -27.37 -1.32
C LEU A 85 -3.76 -28.83 -0.95
N GLN A 86 -3.67 -29.74 -1.92
CA GLN A 86 -3.85 -31.19 -1.71
C GLN A 86 -2.61 -31.85 -1.10
N ALA A 87 -1.42 -31.34 -1.42
CA ALA A 87 -0.14 -31.87 -0.92
C ALA A 87 0.12 -31.55 0.56
N LYS A 88 -0.64 -30.64 1.17
CA LYS A 88 -0.53 -30.26 2.59
C LYS A 88 -1.43 -31.09 3.54
N LYS A 89 -1.87 -32.28 3.11
CA LYS A 89 -2.59 -33.22 3.99
C LYS A 89 -1.65 -33.94 4.95
#